data_AF-A0A661QY40-F1
#
_entry.id   AF-A0A661QY40-F1
#
_cell.length_a   1.000
_cell.length_b   1.000
_cell.length_c   1.000
_cell.angle_alpha   90.00
_cell.angle_beta   90.00
_cell.angle_gamma   90.00
#
_symmetry.space_group_name_H-M   'P 1'
#
loop_
_entity.id
_entity.type
_entity.pdbx_description
1 polymer ?
#
loop_
_entity_poly.entity_id
_entity_poly.type
_entity_poly.pdbx_seq_one_letter_code
_entity_poly.pdbx_strand_id
1 'polypeptide(L)'
;MPKQRIIIAANIADTALLGFDACFPDSIVGFIPENENIDVRFIEYFIRTAKEDLELYAPATAQKNINLAILSDVAVPLPPKKEQHILIDEIEKCLTIAEGIEFDVEQNMIRADRLRQSILKKAFSGRLIPAVDEYESGIIHEMPMAAETVVPYGAEN
;
A
#
# COMPACT_ATOMS: atom_id res chain seq x y z
N MET A 1 -32.52 -1.25 -18.44
CA MET A 1 -31.50 -1.57 -17.41
C MET A 1 -30.80 -0.28 -17.02
N PRO A 2 -30.44 -0.05 -15.75
CA PRO A 2 -29.85 1.22 -15.34
C PRO A 2 -28.49 1.38 -16.04
N LYS A 3 -28.33 2.47 -16.80
CA LYS A 3 -27.09 2.78 -17.52
C LYS A 3 -25.98 2.97 -16.48
N GLN A 4 -24.94 2.15 -16.53
CA GLN A 4 -23.73 2.32 -15.70
C GLN A 4 -23.06 3.64 -16.11
N ARG A 5 -22.75 4.50 -15.14
CA ARG A 5 -22.21 5.85 -15.34
C ARG A 5 -20.85 5.95 -14.66
N ILE A 6 -19.88 6.62 -15.29
CA ILE A 6 -18.61 6.98 -14.65
C ILE A 6 -18.62 8.42 -14.23
N ILE A 7 -17.88 8.69 -13.15
CA ILE A 7 -17.43 10.02 -12.82
C ILE A 7 -15.92 9.99 -12.76
N ILE A 8 -15.30 10.85 -13.57
CA ILE A 8 -13.88 11.14 -13.48
C ILE A 8 -13.77 12.34 -12.54
N ALA A 9 -13.38 12.11 -11.28
CA ALA A 9 -13.18 13.22 -10.35
C ALA A 9 -11.94 14.01 -10.78
N ALA A 10 -12.17 15.25 -11.21
CA ALA A 10 -11.15 16.14 -11.72
C ALA A 10 -10.45 16.87 -10.57
N ASN A 11 -9.41 16.26 -10.01
CA ASN A 11 -8.30 17.10 -9.54
C ASN A 11 -6.93 16.54 -9.89
N ILE A 12 -6.75 15.22 -10.00
CA ILE A 12 -5.48 14.60 -10.41
C ILE A 12 -5.77 13.20 -10.99
N ALA A 13 -6.69 13.08 -11.96
CA ALA A 13 -7.06 11.81 -12.61
C ALA A 13 -7.38 10.64 -11.64
N ASP A 14 -7.87 10.95 -10.44
CA ASP A 14 -8.46 9.96 -9.55
C ASP A 14 -9.86 9.64 -10.08
N THR A 15 -10.03 8.42 -10.55
CA THR A 15 -11.23 7.93 -11.20
C THR A 15 -12.07 7.09 -10.24
N ALA A 16 -13.40 7.19 -10.35
CA ALA A 16 -14.31 6.36 -9.59
C ALA A 16 -15.54 5.96 -10.41
N LEU A 17 -15.97 4.71 -10.27
CA LEU A 17 -17.21 4.23 -10.87
C LEU A 17 -18.39 4.66 -10.00
N LEU A 18 -19.40 5.29 -10.59
CA LEU A 18 -20.60 5.67 -9.83
C LEU A 18 -21.77 4.74 -10.10
N GLY A 19 -22.23 4.07 -9.04
CA GLY A 19 -23.40 3.18 -9.09
C GLY A 19 -24.76 3.89 -8.98
N PHE A 20 -24.81 5.22 -8.81
CA PHE A 20 -26.05 5.97 -8.54
C PHE A 20 -26.14 7.28 -9.34
N ASP A 21 -27.25 8.00 -9.21
CA ASP A 21 -27.45 9.34 -9.77
C ASP A 21 -26.90 10.40 -8.82
N ALA A 22 -26.02 11.28 -9.28
CA ALA A 22 -25.55 12.40 -8.47
C ALA A 22 -25.15 13.63 -9.30
N CYS A 23 -25.10 14.76 -8.61
CA CYS A 23 -24.70 16.07 -9.15
C CYS A 23 -23.33 16.45 -8.59
N PHE A 24 -22.49 17.09 -9.40
CA PHE A 24 -21.13 17.46 -9.02
C PHE A 24 -20.84 18.95 -9.25
N PRO A 25 -19.91 19.54 -8.48
CA PRO A 25 -19.39 20.87 -8.78
C PRO A 25 -18.64 20.88 -10.13
N ASP A 26 -18.32 22.08 -10.61
CA ASP A 26 -17.57 22.33 -11.84
C ASP A 26 -16.15 21.71 -11.87
N SER A 27 -15.61 21.38 -10.70
CA SER A 27 -14.33 20.70 -10.52
C SER A 27 -14.39 19.18 -10.72
N ILE A 28 -15.45 18.62 -11.32
CA ILE A 28 -15.59 17.18 -11.55
C ILE A 28 -16.18 16.95 -12.94
N VAL A 29 -15.65 15.96 -13.67
CA VAL A 29 -16.09 15.64 -15.02
C VAL A 29 -16.80 14.29 -15.04
N GLY A 30 -18.05 14.26 -15.48
CA GLY A 30 -18.77 13.01 -15.72
C GLY A 30 -18.43 12.44 -17.09
N PHE A 31 -18.18 11.14 -17.18
CA PHE A 31 -18.09 10.44 -18.46
C PHE A 31 -19.25 9.47 -18.62
N ILE A 32 -20.00 9.64 -19.70
CA ILE A 32 -21.13 8.79 -20.05
C ILE A 32 -20.85 8.21 -21.43
N PRO A 33 -20.75 6.88 -21.57
CA PRO A 33 -20.54 6.28 -22.88
C PRO A 33 -21.75 6.53 -23.77
N GLU A 34 -21.51 6.93 -25.01
CA GLU A 34 -22.58 7.12 -26.01
C GLU A 34 -23.17 5.78 -26.48
N ASN A 35 -22.39 4.69 -26.39
CA ASN A 35 -22.74 3.37 -26.91
C ASN A 35 -22.53 2.27 -25.85
N GLU A 36 -23.41 1.27 -25.86
CA GLU A 36 -23.31 0.05 -25.03
C GLU A 36 -22.11 -0.83 -25.37
N ASN A 37 -21.41 -0.56 -26.47
CA ASN A 37 -20.18 -1.24 -26.86
C ASN A 37 -18.94 -0.79 -26.06
N ILE A 38 -19.06 0.26 -25.26
CA ILE A 38 -17.98 0.81 -24.45
C ILE A 38 -18.22 0.33 -23.01
N ASP A 39 -17.34 -0.53 -22.51
CA ASP A 39 -17.28 -0.80 -21.08
C ASP A 39 -16.61 0.37 -20.39
N VAL A 40 -17.35 0.92 -19.46
CA VAL A 40 -17.02 2.07 -18.65
C VAL A 40 -15.73 1.80 -17.84
N ARG A 41 -15.55 0.58 -17.32
CA ARG A 41 -14.33 0.17 -16.59
C ARG A 41 -13.08 0.17 -17.45
N PHE A 42 -13.21 -0.15 -18.73
CA PHE A 42 -12.06 -0.12 -19.64
C PHE A 42 -11.50 1.31 -19.77
N ILE A 43 -12.39 2.30 -19.93
CA ILE A 43 -12.02 3.72 -19.99
C ILE A 43 -11.38 4.17 -18.68
N GLU A 44 -11.92 3.71 -17.55
CA GLU A 44 -11.37 3.97 -16.21
C GLU A 44 -9.90 3.53 -16.10
N TYR A 45 -9.61 2.26 -16.43
CA TYR A 45 -8.25 1.73 -16.38
C TYR A 45 -7.30 2.40 -17.37
N PHE A 46 -7.80 2.75 -18.56
CA PHE A 46 -7.00 3.48 -19.53
C PHE A 46 -6.61 4.86 -19.00
N ILE A 47 -7.57 5.60 -18.43
CA ILE A 47 -7.30 6.93 -17.85
C ILE A 47 -6.32 6.83 -16.69
N ARG A 48 -6.44 5.80 -15.84
CA ARG A 48 -5.46 5.54 -14.77
C ARG A 48 -4.04 5.35 -15.30
N THR A 49 -3.90 4.72 -16.46
CA THR A 49 -2.60 4.53 -17.11
C THR A 49 -2.10 5.83 -17.75
N ALA A 50 -2.99 6.60 -18.36
CA ALA A 50 -2.67 7.88 -18.99
C ALA A 50 -2.50 9.04 -17.99
N LYS A 51 -2.74 8.81 -16.69
CA LYS A 51 -2.66 9.83 -15.62
C LYS A 51 -1.30 10.53 -15.61
N GLU A 52 -0.21 9.78 -15.68
CA GLU A 52 1.14 10.36 -15.65
C GLU A 52 1.40 11.29 -16.85
N ASP A 53 0.97 10.87 -18.04
CA ASP A 53 1.07 11.67 -19.25
C ASP A 53 0.19 12.94 -19.14
N LEU A 54 -1.06 12.79 -18.69
CA LEU A 54 -1.98 13.90 -18.48
C LEU A 54 -1.45 14.92 -17.46
N GLU A 55 -0.76 14.45 -16.42
CA GLU A 55 -0.10 15.32 -15.44
C GLU A 55 1.08 16.09 -16.03
N LEU A 56 1.80 15.53 -17.00
CA LEU A 56 2.91 16.20 -17.69
C LEU A 56 2.40 17.29 -18.65
N TYR A 57 1.27 17.05 -19.32
CA TYR A 57 0.65 18.01 -20.23
C TYR A 57 -0.15 19.11 -19.51
N ALA A 58 -0.42 18.98 -18.21
CA ALA A 58 -1.13 19.99 -17.42
C ALA A 58 -0.24 21.24 -17.21
N PRO A 59 -0.72 22.46 -17.53
CA PRO A 59 0.06 23.69 -17.38
C PRO A 59 0.56 23.90 -15.94
N ALA A 60 1.88 24.07 -15.78
CA ALA A 60 2.55 24.15 -14.47
C ALA A 60 2.24 25.41 -13.63
N THR A 61 1.38 26.33 -14.10
CA THR A 61 1.39 27.72 -13.61
C THR A 61 0.25 28.12 -12.66
N ALA A 62 -0.85 27.38 -12.55
CA ALA A 62 -1.84 27.60 -11.49
C ALA A 62 -2.79 26.40 -11.42
N GLN A 63 -2.79 25.68 -10.27
CA GLN A 63 -3.68 24.55 -9.93
C GLN A 63 -3.85 23.53 -11.07
N LYS A 64 -3.15 22.38 -10.99
CA LYS A 64 -3.31 21.24 -11.92
C LYS A 64 -4.79 20.85 -11.99
N ASN A 65 -5.50 21.37 -12.99
CA ASN A 65 -6.90 21.09 -13.22
C ASN A 65 -7.00 20.60 -14.66
N ILE A 66 -7.29 19.31 -14.83
CA ILE A 66 -7.49 18.72 -16.15
C ILE A 66 -8.83 19.24 -16.65
N ASN A 67 -8.79 20.21 -17.55
CA ASN A 67 -10.01 20.77 -18.13
C ASN A 67 -10.66 19.78 -19.12
N LEU A 68 -11.94 20.01 -19.43
CA LEU A 68 -12.71 19.17 -20.35
C LEU A 68 -12.09 19.13 -21.76
N ALA A 69 -11.41 20.19 -22.18
CA ALA A 69 -10.73 20.25 -23.48
C ALA A 69 -9.60 19.21 -23.57
N ILE A 70 -8.73 19.14 -22.56
CA ILE A 70 -7.63 18.17 -22.52
C ILE A 70 -8.20 16.73 -22.53
N LEU A 71 -9.22 16.46 -21.72
CA LEU A 71 -9.86 15.13 -21.69
C LEU A 71 -10.52 14.76 -23.02
N SER A 72 -11.09 15.73 -23.75
CA SER A 72 -11.73 15.50 -25.04
C SER A 72 -10.72 15.18 -26.15
N ASP A 73 -9.47 15.63 -26.00
CA ASP A 73 -8.39 15.40 -26.97
C ASP A 73 -7.64 14.06 -26.71
N VAL A 74 -7.95 13.36 -25.62
CA VAL A 74 -7.33 12.06 -25.31
C VAL A 74 -7.82 10.99 -26.29
N ALA A 75 -6.90 10.49 -27.11
CA ALA A 75 -7.16 9.36 -27.99
C ALA A 75 -7.15 8.05 -27.18
N VAL A 76 -8.33 7.44 -26.99
CA VAL A 76 -8.48 6.15 -26.31
C VAL A 76 -8.55 5.02 -27.33
N PRO A 77 -7.68 3.99 -27.27
CA PRO A 77 -7.81 2.80 -28.11
C PRO A 77 -9.04 2.00 -27.66
N LEU A 78 -10.01 1.82 -28.55
CA LEU A 78 -11.25 1.11 -28.23
C LEU A 78 -11.32 -0.26 -28.93
N PRO A 79 -10.87 -1.35 -28.28
CA PRO A 79 -10.98 -2.69 -28.85
C PRO A 79 -12.44 -3.18 -28.85
N PRO A 80 -12.76 -4.30 -29.52
CA PRO A 80 -14.09 -4.89 -29.47
C PRO A 80 -14.53 -5.20 -28.02
N LYS A 81 -15.84 -5.10 -27.74
CA LYS A 81 -16.40 -5.30 -26.39
C LYS A 81 -15.93 -6.59 -25.71
N LYS A 82 -15.79 -7.68 -26.46
CA LYS A 82 -15.30 -8.97 -25.92
C LYS A 82 -13.86 -8.86 -25.42
N GLU A 83 -12.99 -8.16 -26.14
CA GLU A 83 -11.60 -7.95 -25.76
C GLU A 83 -11.50 -6.99 -24.57
N GLN A 84 -12.33 -5.95 -24.51
CA GLN A 84 -12.43 -5.09 -23.34
C GLN A 84 -12.72 -5.90 -22.06
N HIS A 85 -13.67 -6.85 -22.12
CA HIS A 85 -13.99 -7.70 -20.96
C HIS A 85 -12.82 -8.58 -20.54
N ILE A 86 -12.10 -9.19 -21.50
CA ILE A 86 -10.93 -10.02 -21.20
C ILE A 86 -9.85 -9.19 -20.50
N LEU A 87 -9.60 -7.97 -20.98
CA LEU A 87 -8.62 -7.06 -20.38
C LEU A 87 -9.05 -6.63 -18.97
N ILE A 88 -10.32 -6.25 -18.79
CA ILE A 88 -10.87 -5.89 -17.47
C ILE A 88 -10.72 -7.05 -16.50
N ASP A 89 -11.12 -8.26 -16.88
CA ASP A 89 -11.06 -9.43 -16.01
C ASP A 89 -9.62 -9.74 -15.56
N GLU A 90 -8.64 -9.53 -16.44
CA GLU A 90 -7.23 -9.75 -16.10
C GLU A 90 -6.68 -8.66 -15.17
N ILE A 91 -7.06 -7.40 -15.40
CA ILE A 91 -6.70 -6.28 -14.53
C ILE A 91 -7.28 -6.49 -13.13
N GLU A 92 -8.58 -6.82 -13.03
CA GLU A 92 -9.26 -7.07 -11.77
C GLU A 92 -8.63 -8.22 -10.97
N LYS A 93 -8.24 -9.31 -11.65
CA LYS A 93 -7.49 -10.40 -11.01
C LYS A 93 -6.16 -9.90 -10.42
N CYS A 94 -5.40 -9.13 -11.19
CA CYS A 94 -4.12 -8.60 -10.73
C CYS A 94 -4.29 -7.68 -9.51
N LEU A 95 -5.28 -6.78 -9.56
CA LEU A 95 -5.60 -5.88 -8.46
C LEU A 95 -6.04 -6.65 -7.21
N THR A 96 -6.90 -7.65 -7.37
CA THR A 96 -7.36 -8.50 -6.25
C THR A 96 -6.18 -9.22 -5.58
N ILE A 97 -5.22 -9.73 -6.36
CA ILE A 97 -4.02 -10.37 -5.82
C ILE A 97 -3.17 -9.35 -5.05
N ALA A 98 -2.97 -8.14 -5.60
CA ALA A 98 -2.21 -7.08 -4.96
C ALA A 98 -2.84 -6.67 -3.61
N GLU A 99 -4.15 -6.46 -3.58
CA GLU A 99 -4.90 -6.16 -2.35
C GLU A 99 -4.73 -7.25 -1.29
N GLY A 100 -4.75 -8.53 -1.70
CA GLY A 100 -4.51 -9.65 -0.79
C GLY A 100 -3.10 -9.63 -0.18
N ILE A 101 -2.08 -9.31 -0.98
CA ILE A 101 -0.69 -9.18 -0.51
C ILE A 101 -0.56 -8.01 0.46
N GLU A 102 -1.13 -6.85 0.14
CA GLU A 102 -1.11 -5.67 1.01
C GLU A 102 -1.74 -5.98 2.37
N PHE A 103 -2.90 -6.65 2.36
CA PHE A 103 -3.56 -7.10 3.57
C PHE A 103 -2.67 -8.03 4.40
N ASP A 104 -2.05 -9.04 3.77
CA ASP A 104 -1.17 -9.99 4.47
C ASP A 104 0.06 -9.29 5.08
N VAL A 105 0.64 -8.34 4.37
CA VAL A 105 1.76 -7.52 4.88
C VAL A 105 1.33 -6.74 6.12
N GLU A 106 0.18 -6.07 6.08
CA GLU A 106 -0.34 -5.32 7.23
C GLU A 106 -0.58 -6.23 8.43
N GLN A 107 -1.22 -7.38 8.23
CA GLN A 107 -1.47 -8.35 9.29
C GLN A 107 -0.15 -8.88 9.90
N ASN A 108 0.86 -9.12 9.07
CA ASN A 108 2.16 -9.58 9.55
C ASN A 108 2.90 -8.52 10.35
N MET A 109 2.82 -7.23 9.98
CA MET A 109 3.37 -6.15 10.80
C MET A 109 2.72 -6.08 12.18
N ILE A 110 1.39 -6.18 12.25
CA ILE A 110 0.65 -6.19 13.51
C ILE A 110 1.06 -7.39 14.38
N ARG A 111 1.20 -8.58 13.77
CA ARG A 111 1.65 -9.79 14.47
C ARG A 111 3.09 -9.64 14.98
N ALA A 112 3.99 -9.08 14.19
CA ALA A 112 5.38 -8.86 14.56
C ALA A 112 5.48 -7.90 15.75
N ASP A 113 4.71 -6.81 15.77
CA ASP A 113 4.69 -5.87 16.90
C ASP A 113 4.16 -6.53 18.18
N ARG A 114 3.05 -7.27 18.08
CA ARG A 114 2.50 -8.04 19.22
C ARG A 114 3.50 -9.07 19.75
N LEU A 115 4.20 -9.78 18.86
CA LEU A 115 5.21 -10.76 19.24
C LEU A 115 6.37 -10.07 19.97
N ARG A 116 6.87 -8.94 19.44
CA ARG A 116 7.91 -8.13 20.07
C ARG A 116 7.51 -7.71 21.48
N GLN A 117 6.29 -7.18 21.66
CA GLN A 117 5.77 -6.79 22.97
C GLN A 117 5.66 -7.99 23.93
N SER A 118 5.22 -9.14 23.45
CA SER A 118 5.12 -10.38 24.24
C SER A 118 6.49 -10.87 24.71
N ILE A 119 7.49 -10.87 23.83
CA ILE A 119 8.87 -11.25 24.16
C ILE A 119 9.44 -10.30 25.21
N LEU A 120 9.31 -8.98 25.03
CA LEU A 120 9.77 -8.00 26.01
C LEU A 120 9.08 -8.18 27.36
N LYS A 121 7.76 -8.38 27.38
CA LYS A 121 7.01 -8.64 28.61
C LYS A 121 7.49 -9.92 29.31
N LYS A 122 7.78 -10.99 28.57
CA LYS A 122 8.36 -12.23 29.12
C LYS A 122 9.79 -12.00 29.64
N ALA A 123 10.59 -11.18 28.96
CA ALA A 123 11.95 -10.83 29.35
C ALA A 123 11.98 -10.10 30.70
N PHE A 124 11.23 -9.00 30.80
CA PHE A 124 11.18 -8.19 32.00
C PHE A 124 10.44 -8.85 33.18
N SER A 125 9.70 -9.94 32.94
CA SER A 125 9.08 -10.74 34.00
C SER A 125 9.86 -12.00 34.38
N GLY A 126 11.10 -12.16 33.88
CA GLY A 126 11.96 -13.30 34.20
C GLY A 126 11.46 -14.64 33.66
N ARG A 127 10.48 -14.64 32.74
CA ARG A 127 9.83 -15.82 32.17
C ARG A 127 10.34 -16.19 30.78
N LEU A 128 11.47 -15.62 30.37
CA LEU A 128 12.10 -15.92 29.09
C LEU A 128 12.91 -17.23 29.11
N ILE A 129 13.43 -17.59 30.28
CA ILE A 129 14.25 -18.79 30.48
C ILE A 129 13.32 -19.84 31.08
N PRO A 130 13.26 -21.08 30.54
CA PRO A 130 12.57 -22.17 31.21
C PRO A 130 13.09 -22.29 32.64
N ALA A 131 12.21 -22.49 33.61
CA ALA A 131 12.65 -22.96 34.92
C ALA A 131 13.34 -24.30 34.68
N VAL A 132 14.67 -24.31 34.75
CA VAL A 132 15.44 -25.54 34.87
C VAL A 132 15.09 -26.08 36.25
N ASP A 133 14.23 -27.10 36.27
CA ASP A 133 13.98 -27.87 37.49
C ASP A 133 15.27 -28.61 37.85
N GLU A 134 15.75 -28.32 39.06
CA GLU A 134 16.66 -29.10 39.91
C GLU A 134 17.94 -29.68 39.29
N TYR A 135 19.06 -28.99 39.52
CA TYR A 135 20.27 -29.67 39.99
C TYR A 135 20.62 -29.15 41.38
N GLU A 136 20.27 -29.99 42.34
CA GLU A 136 20.81 -30.17 43.70
C GLU A 136 21.37 -28.96 44.45
N SER A 137 20.75 -28.71 45.60
CA SER A 137 21.34 -27.99 46.71
C SER A 137 22.63 -28.67 47.16
N GLY A 138 23.77 -28.11 46.77
CA GLY A 138 25.05 -28.54 47.30
C GLY A 138 26.21 -27.89 46.57
N ILE A 139 27.09 -27.25 47.34
CA ILE A 139 28.35 -26.63 46.90
C ILE A 139 28.19 -25.18 46.42
N ILE A 140 27.99 -24.30 47.40
CA ILE A 140 28.61 -22.96 47.34
C ILE A 140 30.11 -23.21 47.56
N HIS A 141 30.85 -23.53 46.50
CA HIS A 141 32.31 -23.36 46.54
C HIS A 141 32.56 -21.89 46.20
N GLU A 142 33.04 -21.15 47.19
CA GLU A 142 33.55 -19.80 47.04
C GLU A 142 34.45 -19.71 45.80
N MET A 143 34.07 -18.86 44.84
CA MET A 143 35.00 -18.40 43.81
C MET A 143 35.77 -17.22 44.41
N PRO A 144 37.11 -17.24 44.42
CA PRO A 144 37.86 -16.08 44.85
C PRO A 144 37.69 -14.98 43.80
N MET A 145 37.40 -13.78 44.28
CA MET A 145 37.49 -12.54 43.51
C MET A 145 38.86 -12.47 42.83
N ALA A 146 38.89 -12.60 41.50
CA ALA A 146 40.08 -12.28 40.73
C ALA A 146 40.29 -10.76 40.83
N ALA A 147 41.13 -10.34 41.77
CA ALA A 147 41.75 -9.03 41.72
C ALA A 147 42.72 -9.04 40.54
N GLU A 148 42.32 -8.44 39.41
CA GLU A 148 43.27 -8.10 38.36
C GLU A 148 44.22 -7.04 38.91
N THR A 149 45.44 -7.50 39.14
CA THR A 149 46.60 -6.70 39.52
C THR A 149 46.91 -5.68 38.43
N VAL A 150 46.92 -4.41 38.82
CA VAL A 150 47.48 -3.29 38.05
C VAL A 150 48.97 -3.58 37.80
N VAL A 151 49.34 -3.76 36.54
CA VAL A 151 50.76 -3.84 36.12
C VAL A 151 51.30 -2.41 36.08
N PRO A 152 52.38 -2.06 36.80
CA PRO A 152 52.94 -0.72 36.73
C PRO A 152 53.71 -0.59 35.41
N TYR A 153 53.36 0.40 34.59
CA TYR A 153 54.21 0.83 33.48
C TYR A 153 55.48 1.43 34.07
N GLY A 154 56.57 0.67 33.96
CA GLY A 154 57.92 1.09 34.31
C GLY A 154 58.40 2.22 33.39
N ALA A 155 59.11 3.15 34.01
CA ALA A 155 59.93 4.17 33.39
C ALA A 155 61.22 3.57 32.78
N GLU A 156 61.88 4.41 31.96
CA GLU A 156 63.28 4.31 31.50
C GLU A 156 63.52 3.34 30.31
N ASN A 157 64.13 3.70 29.18
CA ASN A 157 64.91 4.87 28.74
C ASN A 157 64.75 5.05 27.22
#